data_AF-A0A1V3SAI9-F1
#
_entry.id   AF-A0A1V3SAI9-F1
#
_cell.length_a   1.000
_cell.length_b   1.000
_cell.length_c   1.000
_cell.angle_alpha   90.00
_cell.angle_beta   90.00
_cell.angle_gamma   90.00
#
_symmetry.space_group_name_H-M   'P 1'
#
loop_
_entity.id
_entity.type
_entity.pdbx_description
1 polymer ?
#
loop_
_entity_poly.entity_id
_entity_poly.type
_entity_poly.pdbx_seq_one_letter_code
_entity_poly.pdbx_strand_id
1 'polypeptide(L)' 'MFQGLDAQRLVALFVASVLLFNFPLLALWDHDARVFGLPLFPAALFVIWALLIAALAWVVERTPEAPAPDGTD' A
#
# COMPACT_ATOMS: atom_id res chain seq x y z
N MET A 1 -18.48 -12.65 -1.18
CA MET A 1 -17.78 -12.34 -2.43
C MET A 1 -17.19 -10.96 -2.27
N PHE A 2 -15.87 -10.83 -2.08
CA PHE A 2 -15.21 -9.52 -2.23
C PHE A 2 -15.68 -8.96 -3.58
N GLN A 3 -16.39 -7.84 -3.56
CA GLN A 3 -16.87 -7.24 -4.80
C GLN A 3 -15.63 -7.01 -5.67
N GLY A 4 -15.68 -7.36 -6.95
CA GLY A 4 -14.47 -7.38 -7.81
C GLY A 4 -13.65 -6.07 -7.79
N LEU A 5 -14.26 -4.97 -7.36
CA LEU A 5 -13.63 -3.67 -7.15
C LEU A 5 -12.56 -3.65 -6.03
N ASP A 6 -12.78 -4.35 -4.92
CA ASP A 6 -11.84 -4.37 -3.78
C ASP A 6 -10.63 -5.24 -4.11
N ALA A 7 -10.88 -6.42 -4.70
CA ALA A 7 -9.84 -7.29 -5.21
C ALA A 7 -9.00 -6.58 -6.28
N GLN A 8 -9.62 -5.80 -7.17
CA GLN A 8 -8.90 -5.05 -8.19
C GLN A 8 -8.05 -3.91 -7.61
N ARG A 9 -8.52 -3.24 -6.53
CA ARG A 9 -7.74 -2.23 -5.80
C ARG A 9 -6.52 -2.84 -5.11
N LEU A 10 -6.68 -4.02 -4.51
CA LEU A 10 -5.58 -4.79 -3.91
C LEU A 10 -4.55 -5.21 -4.97
N VAL A 11 -5.00 -5.70 -6.12
CA VAL A 11 -4.11 -6.07 -7.24
C VAL A 11 -3.40 -4.85 -7.81
N ALA A 12 -4.09 -3.71 -7.96
CA ALA A 12 -3.48 -2.46 -8.41
C ALA A 12 -2.41 -1.97 -7.41
N LEU A 13 -2.69 -2.04 -6.10
CA LEU A 13 -1.71 -1.74 -5.05
C LEU A 13 -0.52 -2.69 -5.11
N PHE A 14 -0.75 -3.98 -5.36
CA PHE A 14 0.30 -4.97 -5.51
C PHE A 14 1.19 -4.67 -6.71
N VAL A 15 0.61 -4.44 -7.89
CA VAL A 15 1.37 -4.09 -9.10
C VAL A 15 2.11 -2.77 -8.92
N ALA A 16 1.49 -1.77 -8.30
CA ALA A 16 2.13 -0.51 -7.97
C ALA A 16 3.32 -0.71 -7.01
N SER A 17 3.16 -1.58 -6.00
CA SER A 17 4.25 -1.94 -5.07
C SER A 17 5.39 -2.61 -5.81
N VAL A 18 5.10 -3.60 -6.66
CA VAL A 18 6.11 -4.32 -7.45
C VAL A 18 6.86 -3.37 -8.39
N LEU A 19 6.16 -2.44 -9.04
CA LEU A 19 6.78 -1.40 -9.87
C LEU A 19 7.66 -0.44 -9.05
N LEU A 20 7.20 -0.07 -7.85
CA LEU A 20 7.89 0.87 -6.98
C LEU A 20 9.13 0.26 -6.32
N PHE A 21 9.07 -1.03 -5.96
CA PHE A 21 10.21 -1.84 -5.48
C PHE A 21 11.01 -2.49 -6.62
N ASN A 22 10.78 -2.09 -7.86
CA ASN A 22 11.57 -2.58 -8.99
C ASN A 22 13.03 -2.09 -8.87
N PHE A 23 13.98 -2.96 -9.18
CA PHE A 23 15.43 -2.71 -9.04
C PHE A 23 15.93 -1.40 -9.71
N PRO A 24 15.47 -1.01 -10.92
CA PRO A 24 15.86 0.24 -11.56
C PRO A 24 15.34 1.48 -10.83
N LEU A 25 14.12 1.40 -10.28
CA LEU A 25 13.62 2.48 -9.44
C LEU A 25 14.48 2.53 -8.19
N LEU A 26 14.61 1.42 -7.43
CA LEU A 26 15.43 1.38 -6.21
C LEU A 26 16.86 1.91 -6.41
N ALA A 27 17.50 1.60 -7.54
CA ALA A 27 18.83 2.11 -7.90
C ALA A 27 18.87 3.64 -8.07
N LEU A 28 17.76 4.31 -8.38
CA LEU A 28 17.67 5.77 -8.42
C LEU A 28 17.77 6.38 -7.01
N TRP A 29 17.31 5.68 -5.97
CA TRP A 29 17.44 6.08 -4.57
C TRP A 29 18.76 5.63 -3.94
N ASP A 30 19.59 4.86 -4.65
CA ASP A 30 20.95 4.48 -4.24
C ASP A 30 21.94 5.64 -4.46
N HIS A 31 21.64 6.77 -3.80
CA HIS A 31 22.55 7.89 -3.69
C HIS A 31 23.18 7.87 -2.30
N ASP A 32 24.46 8.26 -2.22
CA ASP A 32 25.19 8.54 -0.98
C ASP A 32 24.66 9.81 -0.25
N ALA A 33 23.40 10.16 -0.50
CA ALA A 33 22.69 11.24 0.14
C ALA A 33 22.18 10.78 1.52
N ARG A 34 22.31 11.67 2.51
CA ARG A 34 21.82 11.45 3.87
C ARG A 34 20.76 12.48 4.20
N VAL A 35 19.63 12.01 4.71
CA VAL A 35 18.50 12.84 5.16
C VAL A 35 18.44 12.74 6.68
N PHE A 36 18.57 13.87 7.39
CA PHE A 36 18.66 13.90 8.87
C PHE A 36 19.72 12.95 9.46
N GLY A 37 20.80 12.68 8.72
CA GLY A 37 21.86 11.75 9.13
C GLY A 37 21.61 10.28 8.81
N LEU A 38 20.42 9.91 8.33
CA LEU A 38 20.11 8.56 7.84
C LEU A 38 20.35 8.46 6.33
N PRO A 39 20.79 7.29 5.82
CA PRO A 39 20.92 7.10 4.38
C PRO A 39 19.55 7.23 3.69
N LEU A 40 19.51 7.90 2.52
CA LEU A 40 18.28 8.21 1.80
C LEU A 40 17.54 6.94 1.35
N PHE A 41 18.27 5.91 0.96
CA PHE A 41 17.72 4.61 0.54
C PHE A 41 16.77 3.97 1.58
N PRO A 42 17.22 3.62 2.81
CA PRO A 42 16.33 3.05 3.82
C PRO A 42 15.23 4.03 4.25
N ALA A 43 15.48 5.34 4.30
CA ALA A 43 14.45 6.32 4.64
C ALA A 43 13.30 6.31 3.61
N ALA A 44 13.62 6.34 2.31
CA ALA A 44 12.64 6.25 1.24
C ALA A 44 11.89 4.91 1.26
N LEU A 45 12.60 3.80 1.54
CA LEU A 45 12.01 2.47 1.69
C LEU A 45 10.92 2.46 2.79
N PHE A 46 11.22 3.02 3.96
CA PHE A 46 10.26 3.11 5.07
C PHE A 46 9.07 3.99 4.73
N VAL A 47 9.27 5.12 4.03
CA VAL A 47 8.17 6.00 3.60
C VAL A 47 7.25 5.29 2.62
N ILE A 48 7.82 4.63 1.60
CA ILE A 48 7.06 3.84 0.62
C ILE A 48 6.25 2.75 1.33
N TRP A 49 6.89 2.03 2.26
CA TRP A 49 6.24 0.97 3.03
C TRP A 49 5.08 1.50 3.88
N ALA A 50 5.25 2.63 4.57
CA ALA A 50 4.19 3.26 5.35
C ALA A 50 3.00 3.70 4.48
N LEU A 51 3.25 4.26 3.30
CA LEU A 51 2.21 4.61 2.33
C LEU A 51 1.41 3.38 1.87
N LEU A 52 2.09 2.24 1.65
CA LEU A 52 1.43 0.99 1.27
C LEU A 52 0.53 0.45 2.38
N ILE A 53 0.98 0.51 3.64
CA ILE A 53 0.15 0.11 4.78
C ILE A 53 -1.07 1.01 4.89
N ALA A 54 -0.91 2.33 4.78
CA ALA A 54 -2.02 3.27 4.84
C ALA A 54 -3.03 3.02 3.71
N ALA A 55 -2.55 2.75 2.49
CA ALA A 55 -3.39 2.42 1.36
C ALA A 55 -4.13 1.09 1.56
N LEU A 56 -3.46 0.07 2.10
CA LEU A 56 -4.08 -1.21 2.43
C LEU A 56 -5.17 -1.05 3.49
N ALA A 57 -4.87 -0.35 4.59
CA ALA A 57 -5.83 -0.06 5.65
C ALA A 57 -7.06 0.66 5.09
N TRP A 58 -6.85 1.67 4.24
CA TRP A 58 -7.93 2.42 3.61
C TRP A 58 -8.82 1.58 2.68
N VAL A 59 -8.23 0.60 1.96
CA VAL A 59 -9.01 -0.32 1.13
C VAL A 59 -9.86 -1.26 1.99
N VAL A 60 -9.26 -1.83 3.04
CA VAL A 60 -9.96 -2.78 3.92
C VAL A 60 -11.12 -2.10 4.65
N GLU A 61 -10.89 -0.90 5.21
CA GLU A 61 -11.86 -0.16 6.01
C GLU A 61 -13.06 0.37 5.21
N ARG A 62 -12.96 0.38 3.87
CA ARG A 62 -14.06 0.74 2.98
C ARG A 62 -14.97 -0.41 2.59
N THR A 63 -14.70 -1.63 3.04
CA THR A 63 -15.60 -2.78 2.82
C THR A 63 -16.80 -2.59 3.77
N PRO A 64 -17.99 -2.21 3.28
CA PRO A 64 -19.12 -1.98 4.17
C PRO A 64 -19.58 -3.34 4.69
N GLU A 65 -19.65 -3.48 6.01
CA GLU A 65 -20.35 -4.59 6.65
C GLU A 65 -21.80 -4.56 6.13
N ALA A 66 -22.21 -5.61 5.41
CA ALA A 66 -23.59 -5.71 4.94
C ALA A 66 -24.52 -5.63 6.17
N PRO A 67 -25.62 -4.86 6.12
CA PRO A 67 -26.51 -4.71 7.26
C PRO A 67 -26.96 -6.09 7.72
N ALA A 68 -26.76 -6.40 9.00
CA ALA A 68 -27.28 -7.61 9.60
C ALA A 68 -28.79 -7.67 9.28
N PRO A 69 -29.30 -8.78 8.70
CA PRO A 69 -30.73 -8.92 8.52
C PRO A 69 -31.35 -8.81 9.91
N ASP A 70 -32.15 -7.76 10.14
CA ASP A 70 -32.97 -7.74 11.33
C ASP A 70 -33.87 -8.98 11.25
N GLY A 71 -33.75 -9.83 12.27
CA GLY A 71 -34.69 -10.90 12.51
C GLY A 71 -35.87 -10.27 13.23
N THR A 72 -36.77 -9.64 12.48
CA THR A 72 -38.14 -9.42 12.93
C THR A 72 -39.09 -10.29 12.14
N ASP A 73 -39.84 -11.09 12.93
CA ASP A 73 -41.00 -11.95 12.66
C ASP A 73 -40.80 -13.37 12.07
#